data_AF-A0A2E4XID8-F1
#
_entry.id   AF-A0A2E4XID8-F1
#
_cell.length_a   1.000
_cell.length_b   1.000
_cell.length_c   1.000
_cell.angle_alpha   90.00
_cell.angle_beta   90.00
_cell.angle_gamma   90.00
#
_symmetry.space_group_name_H-M   'P 1'
#
loop_
_entity.id
_entity.type
_entity.pdbx_description
1 polymer ?
#
loop_
_entity_poly.entity_id
_entity_poly.type
_entity_poly.pdbx_seq_one_letter_code
_entity_poly.pdbx_strand_id
1 'polypeptide(L)'
;MFASHSQVGRSCVNRCKEGSKRPPKSREINKYNGYEHRKPRSSISVPKKKYKRLGQIKETQVTIYDKMIQLQNDLFKEGLSFQEYKDYVQEKINTNKYYYTKISEDELSKLMERYKRLVQARINRYNEIGDKKEMNRRQRRLYREKKSKLVNEKKRELINLLFTKMKNTTSVGVLRDTHLLSDEPSRWKNSKKLLFLGGRYIESHDKKWVDIYSKIVSPNTAHLFDLQTGDDLFNYILSQ
;
A
#
# COMPACT_ATOMS: atom_id res chain seq x y z
N MET A 1 -59.93 -5.97 41.63
CA MET A 1 -59.13 -7.22 41.63
C MET A 1 -58.48 -7.39 40.27
N PHE A 2 -57.32 -8.04 40.25
CA PHE A 2 -56.29 -8.04 39.23
C PHE A 2 -56.60 -8.82 37.94
N ALA A 3 -55.79 -8.47 36.90
CA ALA A 3 -55.30 -9.31 35.78
C ALA A 3 -56.31 -9.69 34.69
N SER A 4 -55.98 -9.76 33.39
CA SER A 4 -54.70 -9.66 32.67
C SER A 4 -55.00 -9.59 31.18
N HIS A 5 -54.42 -8.65 30.44
CA HIS A 5 -54.14 -8.79 29.00
C HIS A 5 -52.81 -8.11 28.68
N SER A 6 -51.71 -8.85 28.79
CA SER A 6 -50.41 -8.43 28.25
C SER A 6 -50.18 -9.12 26.90
N GLN A 7 -50.75 -8.56 25.84
CA GLN A 7 -50.21 -8.75 24.49
C GLN A 7 -49.21 -7.63 24.24
N VAL A 8 -47.97 -7.82 24.68
CA VAL A 8 -46.86 -6.97 24.24
C VAL A 8 -46.25 -7.63 23.02
N GLY A 9 -46.47 -6.98 21.87
CA GLY A 9 -45.94 -7.37 20.57
C GLY A 9 -44.44 -7.65 20.63
N ARG A 10 -44.04 -8.69 19.89
CA ARG A 10 -42.65 -9.05 19.64
C ARG A 10 -41.92 -7.85 19.03
N SER A 11 -41.11 -7.15 19.80
CA SER A 11 -40.24 -6.10 19.26
C SER A 11 -39.08 -6.74 18.49
N CYS A 12 -38.92 -6.28 17.26
CA CYS A 12 -37.87 -6.68 16.34
C CYS A 12 -36.49 -6.39 16.93
N VAL A 13 -35.80 -7.44 17.39
CA VAL A 13 -34.41 -7.34 17.84
C VAL A 13 -33.53 -7.05 16.62
N ASN A 14 -33.06 -5.80 16.53
CA ASN A 14 -32.07 -5.39 15.53
C ASN A 14 -30.78 -6.18 15.72
N ARG A 15 -30.55 -7.16 14.85
CA ARG A 15 -29.29 -7.89 14.73
C ARG A 15 -28.27 -6.98 14.04
N CYS A 16 -27.45 -6.25 14.79
CA CYS A 16 -26.29 -5.58 14.23
C CYS A 16 -25.27 -6.63 13.76
N LYS A 17 -24.98 -6.65 12.46
CA LYS A 17 -23.90 -7.44 11.87
C LYS A 17 -22.56 -6.86 12.35
N GLU A 18 -21.84 -7.59 13.19
CA GLU A 18 -20.38 -7.44 13.25
C GLU A 18 -19.84 -7.61 11.84
N GLY A 19 -18.98 -6.68 11.41
CA GLY A 19 -18.47 -6.56 10.06
C GLY A 19 -17.97 -7.89 9.50
N SER A 20 -18.81 -8.58 8.75
CA SER A 20 -18.39 -9.63 7.85
C SER A 20 -17.59 -8.93 6.76
N LYS A 21 -16.25 -9.01 6.81
CA LYS A 21 -15.47 -9.01 5.57
C LYS A 21 -16.20 -10.02 4.67
N ARG A 22 -16.82 -9.53 3.60
CA ARG A 22 -17.50 -10.42 2.64
C ARG A 22 -16.45 -11.47 2.27
N PRO A 23 -16.65 -12.76 2.55
CA PRO A 23 -15.75 -13.75 1.98
C PRO A 23 -15.77 -13.52 0.47
N PRO A 24 -14.61 -13.63 -0.22
CA PRO A 24 -14.57 -13.44 -1.66
C PRO A 24 -15.66 -14.31 -2.28
N LYS A 25 -16.49 -13.73 -3.14
CA LYS A 25 -17.48 -14.49 -3.92
C LYS A 25 -16.70 -15.64 -4.55
N SER A 26 -17.06 -16.88 -4.25
CA SER A 26 -16.55 -18.03 -4.99
C SER A 26 -16.82 -17.74 -6.46
N ARG A 27 -15.77 -17.73 -7.28
CA ARG A 27 -15.91 -17.66 -8.75
C ARG A 27 -16.99 -18.67 -9.13
N GLU A 28 -18.05 -18.21 -9.78
CA GLU A 28 -19.01 -19.12 -10.41
C GLU A 28 -18.22 -19.82 -11.52
N ILE A 29 -17.81 -21.06 -11.23
CA ILE A 29 -17.17 -21.92 -12.22
C ILE A 29 -18.31 -22.49 -13.07
N ASN A 30 -18.35 -22.01 -14.32
CA ASN A 30 -19.10 -22.49 -15.48
C ASN A 30 -20.19 -23.55 -15.23
N LYS A 31 -21.46 -23.12 -15.32
CA LYS A 31 -22.67 -23.97 -15.38
C LYS A 31 -22.88 -24.63 -16.77
N TYR A 32 -21.81 -25.05 -17.47
CA TYR A 32 -21.96 -25.55 -18.85
C TYR A 32 -21.88 -27.06 -19.02
N ASN A 33 -21.49 -27.80 -17.99
CA ASN A 33 -21.43 -29.26 -18.08
C ASN A 33 -22.35 -29.83 -17.00
N GLY A 34 -23.40 -30.55 -17.40
CA GLY A 34 -24.46 -31.14 -16.55
C GLY A 34 -24.01 -32.20 -15.54
N TYR A 35 -22.84 -32.05 -14.94
CA TYR A 35 -22.34 -32.85 -13.84
C TYR A 35 -22.60 -32.12 -12.53
N GLU A 36 -23.53 -32.64 -11.72
CA GLU A 36 -23.70 -32.21 -10.33
C GLU A 36 -22.44 -32.55 -9.53
N HIS A 37 -21.53 -31.59 -9.37
CA HIS A 37 -20.47 -31.71 -8.38
C HIS A 37 -21.08 -31.62 -6.97
N ARG A 38 -21.54 -32.76 -6.44
CA ARG A 38 -21.86 -32.91 -5.03
C ARG A 38 -20.59 -32.71 -4.23
N LYS A 39 -20.44 -31.55 -3.59
CA LYS A 39 -19.34 -31.32 -2.66
C LYS A 39 -19.42 -32.39 -1.57
N PRO A 40 -18.32 -33.11 -1.26
CA PRO A 40 -18.32 -34.05 -0.15
C PRO A 40 -18.66 -33.27 1.12
N ARG A 41 -19.69 -33.73 1.85
CA ARG A 41 -20.01 -33.21 3.18
C ARG A 41 -18.79 -33.49 4.05
N SER A 42 -18.00 -32.47 4.38
CA SER A 42 -16.92 -32.63 5.35
C SER A 42 -17.54 -33.09 6.68
N SER A 43 -17.14 -34.27 7.16
CA SER A 43 -17.53 -34.85 8.45
C SER A 43 -17.03 -34.07 9.67
N ILE A 44 -16.22 -33.03 9.44
CA ILE A 44 -15.65 -32.16 10.47
C ILE A 44 -16.73 -31.16 10.89
N SER A 45 -17.26 -31.32 12.10
CA SER A 45 -18.19 -30.35 12.68
C SER A 45 -17.50 -28.99 12.81
N VAL A 46 -17.88 -28.01 11.99
CA VAL A 46 -17.40 -26.64 12.15
C VAL A 46 -17.88 -26.13 13.51
N PRO A 47 -17.00 -25.72 14.44
CA PRO A 47 -17.42 -25.26 15.75
C PRO A 47 -18.37 -24.08 15.59
N LYS A 48 -19.61 -24.23 16.11
CA LYS A 48 -20.61 -23.16 16.08
C LYS A 48 -20.03 -21.95 16.80
N LYS A 49 -19.84 -20.84 16.09
CA LYS A 49 -19.38 -19.57 16.68
C LYS A 49 -20.31 -19.20 17.83
N LYS A 50 -19.80 -19.22 19.06
CA LYS A 50 -20.54 -18.75 20.23
C LYS A 50 -20.63 -17.22 20.14
N TYR A 51 -21.81 -16.71 19.82
CA TYR A 51 -22.08 -15.29 19.93
C TYR A 51 -22.11 -14.92 21.41
N LYS A 52 -21.28 -13.97 21.84
CA LYS A 52 -21.43 -13.37 23.17
C LYS A 52 -22.77 -12.63 23.17
N ARG A 53 -23.64 -12.93 24.14
CA ARG A 53 -24.76 -12.02 24.45
C ARG A 53 -24.12 -10.75 25.01
N LEU A 54 -24.05 -9.70 24.20
CA LEU A 54 -23.81 -8.36 24.72
C LEU A 54 -24.92 -8.12 25.76
N GLY A 55 -24.55 -7.76 26.99
CA GLY A 55 -25.53 -7.46 28.04
C GLY A 55 -26.53 -6.41 27.57
N GLN A 56 -27.62 -6.22 28.32
CA GLN A 56 -28.55 -5.11 28.07
C GLN A 56 -27.75 -3.80 27.92
N ILE A 57 -27.83 -3.18 26.74
CA ILE A 57 -27.26 -1.87 26.49
C ILE A 57 -28.00 -0.93 27.43
N LYS A 58 -27.32 -0.44 28.47
CA LYS A 58 -27.88 0.57 29.36
C LYS A 58 -28.19 1.80 28.51
N GLU A 59 -29.44 2.25 28.54
CA GLU A 59 -29.83 3.51 27.92
C GLU A 59 -29.08 4.64 28.65
N THR A 60 -28.03 5.17 28.02
CA THR A 60 -27.37 6.38 28.50
C THR A 60 -28.30 7.56 28.24
N GLN A 61 -28.62 8.33 29.28
CA GLN A 61 -29.36 9.58 29.12
C GLN A 61 -28.53 10.51 28.22
N VAL A 62 -28.99 10.75 27.00
CA VAL A 62 -28.31 11.64 26.04
C VAL A 62 -28.61 13.08 26.44
N THR A 63 -27.57 13.84 26.79
CA THR A 63 -27.73 15.24 27.14
C THR A 63 -27.99 16.09 25.88
N ILE A 64 -28.54 17.30 26.05
CA ILE A 64 -28.76 18.24 24.95
C ILE A 64 -27.42 18.58 24.26
N TYR A 65 -26.36 18.70 25.04
CA TYR A 65 -25.00 18.93 24.55
C TYR A 65 -24.47 17.76 23.71
N ASP A 66 -24.75 16.51 24.08
CA ASP A 66 -24.35 15.36 23.26
C ASP A 66 -25.02 15.36 21.88
N LYS A 67 -26.28 15.79 21.80
CA LYS A 67 -26.97 15.95 20.51
C LYS A 67 -26.34 17.04 19.66
N MET A 68 -25.87 18.12 20.28
CA MET A 68 -25.10 19.17 19.59
C MET A 68 -23.78 18.67 19.04
N ILE A 69 -23.04 17.88 19.83
CA ILE A 69 -21.82 17.22 19.39
C ILE A 69 -22.09 16.33 18.17
N GLN A 70 -23.19 15.58 18.18
CA GLN A 70 -23.58 14.71 17.06
C GLN A 70 -23.87 15.53 15.80
N LEU A 71 -24.74 16.54 15.90
CA LEU A 71 -25.02 17.49 14.81
C LEU A 71 -23.75 18.14 14.27
N GLN A 72 -22.87 18.57 15.16
CA GLN A 72 -21.59 19.16 14.82
C GLN A 72 -20.70 18.19 14.02
N ASN A 73 -20.69 16.91 14.38
CA ASN A 73 -19.93 15.89 13.63
C ASN A 73 -20.53 15.67 12.24
N ASP A 74 -21.84 15.77 12.08
CA ASP A 74 -22.50 15.59 10.79
C ASP A 74 -22.26 16.80 9.87
N LEU A 75 -22.40 18.02 10.38
CA LEU A 75 -22.02 19.25 9.66
C LEU A 75 -20.53 19.25 9.25
N PHE A 76 -19.67 18.73 10.12
CA PHE A 76 -18.25 18.58 9.81
C PHE A 76 -17.99 17.57 8.68
N LYS A 77 -18.76 16.48 8.62
CA LYS A 77 -18.68 15.50 7.51
C LYS A 77 -19.18 16.10 6.20
N GLU A 78 -20.22 16.93 6.25
CA GLU A 78 -20.75 17.67 5.09
C GLU A 78 -19.74 18.70 4.56
N GLY A 79 -18.79 19.11 5.40
CA GLY A 79 -17.65 19.93 4.99
C GLY A 79 -17.81 21.41 5.28
N LEU A 80 -18.71 21.79 6.20
CA LEU A 80 -18.86 23.18 6.62
C LEU A 80 -17.53 23.75 7.15
N SER A 81 -17.19 24.95 6.70
CA SER A 81 -16.09 25.73 7.27
C SER A 81 -16.41 26.20 8.70
N PHE A 82 -15.37 26.62 9.44
CA PHE A 82 -15.58 27.15 10.80
C PHE A 82 -16.44 28.43 10.80
N GLN A 83 -16.30 29.26 9.76
CA GLN A 83 -17.08 30.49 9.64
C GLN A 83 -18.56 30.19 9.36
N GLU A 84 -18.84 29.31 8.39
CA GLU A 84 -20.21 28.86 8.11
C GLU A 84 -20.85 28.16 9.32
N TYR A 85 -20.05 27.43 10.10
CA TYR A 85 -20.53 26.82 11.33
C TYR A 85 -20.90 27.87 12.39
N LYS A 86 -20.08 28.92 12.53
CA LYS A 86 -20.39 30.05 13.43
C LYS A 86 -21.70 30.73 13.04
N ASP A 87 -21.86 30.99 11.74
CA ASP A 87 -23.05 31.63 11.19
C ASP A 87 -24.29 30.72 11.33
N TYR A 88 -24.14 29.42 11.07
CA TYR A 88 -25.20 28.42 11.27
C TYR A 88 -25.70 28.40 12.71
N VAL A 89 -24.78 28.38 13.69
CA VAL A 89 -25.15 28.36 15.11
C VAL A 89 -25.81 29.67 15.52
N GLN A 90 -25.33 30.82 15.05
CA GLN A 90 -25.94 32.11 15.31
C GLN A 90 -27.36 32.19 14.74
N GLU A 91 -27.58 31.69 13.53
CA GLU A 91 -28.91 31.59 12.90
C GLU A 91 -29.84 30.68 13.73
N LYS A 92 -29.33 29.57 14.29
CA LYS A 92 -30.15 28.64 15.09
C LYS A 92 -30.49 29.18 16.49
N ILE A 93 -29.64 30.04 17.05
CA ILE A 93 -29.93 30.81 18.25
C ILE A 93 -31.01 31.86 17.94
N ASN A 94 -30.85 32.64 16.87
CA ASN A 94 -31.80 33.69 16.49
C ASN A 94 -33.20 33.12 16.16
N THR A 95 -33.27 31.93 15.57
CA THR A 95 -34.53 31.23 15.27
C THR A 95 -35.13 30.48 16.46
N ASN A 96 -34.57 30.62 17.66
CA ASN A 96 -35.03 29.98 18.90
C ASN A 96 -35.25 28.46 18.78
N LYS A 97 -34.36 27.75 18.07
CA LYS A 97 -34.48 26.29 17.97
C LYS A 97 -34.27 25.64 19.34
N TYR A 98 -35.10 24.64 19.66
CA TYR A 98 -35.20 23.98 20.96
C TYR A 98 -33.86 23.54 21.58
N TYR A 99 -32.91 23.11 20.76
CA TYR A 99 -31.60 22.66 21.24
C TYR A 99 -30.64 23.83 21.55
N TYR A 100 -30.80 24.98 20.90
CA TYR A 100 -29.89 26.13 20.99
C TYR A 100 -30.35 27.20 21.99
N THR A 101 -31.63 27.22 22.37
CA THR A 101 -32.19 28.21 23.30
C THR A 101 -31.80 28.01 24.76
N LYS A 102 -31.39 26.79 25.14
CA LYS A 102 -31.03 26.43 26.52
C LYS A 102 -29.52 26.30 26.75
N ILE A 103 -28.71 26.67 25.76
CA ILE A 103 -27.25 26.55 25.84
C ILE A 103 -26.69 27.72 26.62
N SER A 104 -25.79 27.42 27.57
CA SER A 104 -25.00 28.47 28.23
C SER A 104 -23.93 28.99 27.28
N GLU A 105 -23.52 30.25 27.47
CA GLU A 105 -22.45 30.86 26.70
C GLU A 105 -21.12 30.07 26.81
N ASP A 106 -20.88 29.46 27.97
CA ASP A 106 -19.75 28.55 28.21
C ASP A 106 -19.84 27.24 27.41
N GLU A 107 -21.02 26.66 27.26
CA GLU A 107 -21.22 25.47 26.43
C GLU A 107 -21.05 25.80 24.94
N LEU A 108 -21.50 26.98 24.53
CA LEU A 108 -21.36 27.48 23.17
C LEU A 108 -19.89 27.70 22.81
N SER A 109 -19.11 28.34 23.69
CA SER A 109 -17.68 28.55 23.48
C SER A 109 -16.92 27.23 23.36
N LYS A 110 -17.21 26.25 24.24
CA LYS A 110 -16.67 24.89 24.15
C LYS A 110 -17.03 24.21 22.82
N LEU A 111 -18.26 24.40 22.33
CA LEU A 111 -18.71 23.86 21.04
C LEU A 111 -17.91 24.47 19.88
N MET A 112 -17.68 25.79 19.89
CA MET A 112 -16.90 26.49 18.87
C MET A 112 -15.43 26.06 18.88
N GLU A 113 -14.81 26.01 20.05
CA GLU A 113 -13.43 25.51 20.19
C GLU A 113 -13.30 24.09 19.68
N ARG A 114 -14.25 23.22 20.01
CA ARG A 114 -14.27 21.84 19.51
C ARG A 114 -14.29 21.79 17.99
N TYR A 115 -15.11 22.61 17.32
CA TYR A 115 -15.15 22.64 15.85
C TYR A 115 -13.81 23.09 15.27
N LYS A 116 -13.23 24.15 15.84
CA LYS A 116 -11.93 24.68 15.42
C LYS A 116 -10.85 23.59 15.52
N ARG A 117 -10.84 22.83 16.62
CA ARG A 117 -9.93 21.68 16.81
C ARG A 117 -10.15 20.59 15.75
N LEU A 118 -11.39 20.28 15.39
CA LEU A 118 -11.71 19.28 14.34
C LEU A 118 -11.21 19.72 12.96
N VAL A 119 -11.45 20.97 12.58
CA VAL A 119 -10.95 21.55 11.33
C VAL A 119 -9.43 21.52 11.29
N GLN A 120 -8.77 21.97 12.36
CA GLN A 120 -7.32 21.95 12.45
C GLN A 120 -6.76 20.52 12.37
N ALA A 121 -7.36 19.57 13.08
CA ALA A 121 -6.95 18.17 13.04
C ALA A 121 -7.05 17.58 11.62
N ARG A 122 -8.10 17.94 10.86
CA ARG A 122 -8.25 17.53 9.47
C ARG A 122 -7.16 18.11 8.57
N ILE A 123 -6.85 19.40 8.72
CA ILE A 123 -5.75 20.06 7.99
C ILE A 123 -4.42 19.38 8.31
N ASN A 124 -4.11 19.21 9.60
CA ASN A 124 -2.89 18.54 10.05
C ASN A 124 -2.77 17.14 9.44
N ARG A 125 -3.86 16.36 9.45
CA ARG A 125 -3.88 15.03 8.83
C ARG A 125 -3.57 15.05 7.34
N TYR A 126 -4.11 16.03 6.60
CA TYR A 126 -3.79 16.17 5.17
C TYR A 126 -2.32 16.54 4.96
N ASN A 127 -1.79 17.45 5.77
CA ASN A 127 -0.37 17.83 5.72
C ASN A 127 0.54 16.64 6.02
N GLU A 128 0.28 15.90 7.10
CA GLU A 128 1.01 14.66 7.45
C GLU A 128 1.01 13.63 6.31
N ILE A 129 -0.14 13.46 5.64
CA ILE A 129 -0.24 12.57 4.47
C ILE A 129 0.59 13.12 3.30
N GLY A 130 0.59 14.43 3.09
CA GLY A 130 1.42 15.13 2.10
C GLY A 130 2.90 14.90 2.35
N ASP A 131 3.36 15.23 3.57
CA ASP A 131 4.75 15.10 4.01
C ASP A 131 5.24 13.65 3.89
N LYS A 132 4.42 12.69 4.33
CA LYS A 132 4.73 11.26 4.20
C LYS A 132 4.86 10.83 2.74
N LYS A 133 4.00 11.34 1.84
CA LYS A 133 4.10 11.05 0.41
C LYS A 133 5.36 11.66 -0.19
N GLU A 134 5.69 12.89 0.17
CA GLU A 134 6.89 13.57 -0.30
C GLU A 134 8.17 12.88 0.15
N MET A 135 8.27 12.56 1.45
CA MET A 135 9.37 11.79 2.01
C MET A 135 9.56 10.45 1.31
N ASN A 136 8.47 9.70 1.09
CA ASN A 136 8.52 8.43 0.36
C ASN A 136 8.98 8.60 -1.10
N ARG A 137 8.55 9.67 -1.78
CA ARG A 137 9.01 9.99 -3.15
C ARG A 137 10.51 10.28 -3.16
N ARG A 138 10.99 11.08 -2.20
CA ARG A 138 12.42 11.41 -2.04
C ARG A 138 13.25 10.16 -1.78
N GLN A 139 12.85 9.32 -0.84
CA GLN A 139 13.54 8.05 -0.54
C GLN A 139 13.61 7.13 -1.77
N ARG A 140 12.51 6.97 -2.52
CA ARG A 140 12.51 6.18 -3.76
C ARG A 140 13.45 6.75 -4.81
N ARG A 141 13.51 8.07 -4.96
CA ARG A 141 14.42 8.74 -5.89
C ARG A 141 15.88 8.49 -5.50
N LEU A 142 16.22 8.73 -4.23
CA LEU A 142 17.56 8.47 -3.69
C LEU A 142 17.98 7.02 -3.89
N TYR A 143 17.11 6.06 -3.59
CA TYR A 143 17.38 4.65 -3.81
C TYR A 143 17.63 4.32 -5.29
N ARG A 144 16.81 4.84 -6.21
CA ARG A 144 17.00 4.63 -7.66
C ARG A 144 18.31 5.21 -8.16
N GLU A 145 18.67 6.42 -7.72
CA GLU A 145 19.93 7.06 -8.07
C GLU A 145 21.13 6.26 -7.53
N LYS A 146 21.08 5.85 -6.26
CA LYS A 146 22.13 5.01 -5.64
C LYS A 146 22.27 3.66 -6.34
N LYS A 147 21.16 2.98 -6.60
CA LYS A 147 21.12 1.72 -7.36
C LYS A 147 21.74 1.90 -8.74
N SER A 148 21.37 2.94 -9.47
CA SER A 148 21.87 3.22 -10.82
C SER A 148 23.38 3.42 -10.82
N LYS A 149 23.91 4.21 -9.87
CA LYS A 149 25.36 4.43 -9.71
C LYS A 149 26.11 3.13 -9.44
N LEU A 150 25.71 2.38 -8.41
CA LEU A 150 26.35 1.12 -8.03
C LEU A 150 26.31 0.08 -9.17
N VAL A 151 25.17 -0.04 -9.86
CA VAL A 151 25.04 -0.95 -11.00
C VAL A 151 25.95 -0.53 -12.15
N ASN A 152 26.04 0.76 -12.46
CA ASN A 152 26.90 1.24 -13.54
C ASN A 152 28.39 1.05 -13.20
N GLU A 153 28.79 1.31 -11.97
CA GLU A 153 30.15 1.06 -11.47
C GLU A 153 30.51 -0.42 -11.59
N LYS A 154 29.68 -1.33 -11.07
CA LYS A 154 29.92 -2.77 -11.19
C LYS A 154 29.90 -3.27 -12.64
N LYS A 155 29.01 -2.75 -13.49
CA LYS A 155 29.04 -3.09 -14.91
C LYS A 155 30.35 -2.66 -15.55
N ARG A 156 30.85 -1.45 -15.26
CA ARG A 156 32.11 -0.96 -15.79
C ARG A 156 33.29 -1.83 -15.33
N GLU A 157 33.32 -2.19 -14.04
CA GLU A 157 34.32 -3.12 -13.49
C GLU A 157 34.30 -4.47 -14.22
N LEU A 158 33.11 -5.07 -14.39
CA LEU A 158 32.97 -6.35 -15.08
C LEU A 158 33.30 -6.27 -16.57
N ILE A 159 33.00 -5.17 -17.25
CA ILE A 159 33.40 -4.94 -18.65
C ILE A 159 34.92 -4.87 -18.76
N ASN A 160 35.58 -4.16 -17.86
CA ASN A 160 37.04 -4.11 -17.82
C ASN A 160 37.65 -5.48 -17.52
N LEU A 161 37.09 -6.21 -16.55
CA LEU A 161 37.48 -7.58 -16.25
C LEU A 161 37.30 -8.48 -17.47
N LEU A 162 36.19 -8.33 -18.21
CA LEU A 162 35.94 -9.07 -19.43
C LEU A 162 37.01 -8.79 -20.48
N PHE A 163 37.32 -7.51 -20.74
CA PHE A 163 38.35 -7.13 -21.72
C PHE A 163 39.73 -7.69 -21.35
N THR A 164 40.11 -7.63 -20.07
CA THR A 164 41.39 -8.23 -19.62
C THR A 164 41.43 -9.74 -19.82
N LYS A 165 40.32 -10.44 -19.57
CA LYS A 165 40.22 -11.88 -19.81
C LYS A 165 40.28 -12.19 -21.30
N MET A 166 39.50 -11.48 -22.12
CA MET A 166 39.42 -11.66 -23.58
C MET A 166 40.76 -11.50 -24.29
N LYS A 167 41.59 -10.53 -23.88
CA LYS A 167 42.97 -10.36 -24.38
C LYS A 167 43.82 -11.62 -24.27
N ASN A 168 43.61 -12.40 -23.22
CA ASN A 168 44.38 -13.61 -22.92
C ASN A 168 43.72 -14.90 -23.42
N THR A 169 42.62 -14.81 -24.18
CA THR A 169 41.90 -15.99 -24.66
C THR A 169 42.49 -16.55 -25.96
N THR A 170 42.49 -17.88 -26.06
CA THR A 170 42.83 -18.62 -27.28
C THR A 170 41.63 -18.85 -28.19
N SER A 171 40.44 -18.37 -27.79
CA SER A 171 39.18 -18.55 -28.51
C SER A 171 39.20 -17.90 -29.91
N VAL A 172 38.73 -18.64 -30.90
CA VAL A 172 38.56 -18.15 -32.29
C VAL A 172 37.30 -17.29 -32.39
N GLY A 173 37.36 -16.16 -33.09
CA GLY A 173 36.20 -15.28 -33.31
C GLY A 173 35.94 -14.25 -32.21
N VAL A 174 36.80 -14.17 -31.19
CA VAL A 174 36.80 -13.10 -30.18
C VAL A 174 37.78 -12.00 -30.59
N LEU A 175 37.36 -10.74 -30.53
CA LEU A 175 38.25 -9.61 -30.72
C LEU A 175 39.21 -9.47 -29.53
N ARG A 176 40.52 -9.65 -29.77
CA ARG A 176 41.56 -9.52 -28.73
C ARG A 176 41.93 -8.07 -28.46
N ASP A 177 41.91 -7.23 -29.51
CA ASP A 177 42.19 -5.80 -29.39
C ASP A 177 40.95 -5.02 -28.98
N THR A 178 40.73 -4.94 -27.67
CA THR A 178 39.62 -4.19 -27.07
C THR A 178 39.90 -2.70 -26.91
N HIS A 179 41.05 -2.19 -27.38
CA HIS A 179 41.47 -0.79 -27.20
C HIS A 179 40.51 0.23 -27.85
N LEU A 180 39.78 -0.18 -28.89
CA LEU A 180 38.80 0.63 -29.59
C LEU A 180 37.38 0.50 -29.01
N LEU A 181 37.18 -0.38 -28.02
CA LEU A 181 35.88 -0.63 -27.41
C LEU A 181 35.67 0.26 -26.18
N SER A 182 34.44 0.77 -26.04
CA SER A 182 34.07 1.56 -24.87
C SER A 182 33.75 0.65 -23.68
N ASP A 183 34.27 1.05 -22.51
CA ASP A 183 33.99 0.49 -21.18
C ASP A 183 32.70 1.06 -20.56
N GLU A 184 32.04 2.03 -21.22
CA GLU A 184 30.82 2.64 -20.71
C GLU A 184 29.63 1.67 -20.76
N PRO A 185 28.92 1.44 -19.63
CA PRO A 185 27.74 0.57 -19.60
C PRO A 185 26.63 1.00 -20.57
N SER A 186 26.48 2.29 -20.84
CA SER A 186 25.51 2.87 -21.79
C SER A 186 25.78 2.45 -23.23
N ARG A 187 27.06 2.29 -23.60
CA ARG A 187 27.51 1.90 -24.95
C ARG A 187 27.69 0.40 -25.10
N TRP A 188 27.50 -0.37 -24.03
CA TRP A 188 27.70 -1.83 -24.01
C TRP A 188 26.97 -2.57 -25.14
N LYS A 189 25.76 -2.14 -25.52
CA LYS A 189 25.00 -2.77 -26.62
C LYS A 189 25.76 -2.72 -27.95
N ASN A 190 26.53 -1.66 -28.20
CA ASN A 190 27.34 -1.50 -29.38
C ASN A 190 28.68 -2.23 -29.21
N SER A 191 29.36 -2.06 -28.07
CA SER A 191 30.60 -2.78 -27.75
C SER A 191 30.43 -4.29 -27.89
N LYS A 192 29.32 -4.85 -27.38
CA LYS A 192 28.98 -6.28 -27.47
C LYS A 192 28.90 -6.79 -28.91
N LYS A 193 28.40 -6.00 -29.86
CA LYS A 193 28.30 -6.41 -31.27
C LYS A 193 29.66 -6.55 -31.94
N LEU A 194 30.64 -5.79 -31.48
CA LEU A 194 32.00 -5.76 -32.01
C LEU A 194 32.91 -6.80 -31.35
N LEU A 195 32.50 -7.36 -30.21
CA LEU A 195 33.30 -8.34 -29.46
C LEU A 195 33.37 -9.72 -30.10
N PHE A 196 32.31 -10.13 -30.81
CA PHE A 196 32.18 -11.48 -31.36
C PHE A 196 31.97 -11.40 -32.88
N LEU A 197 32.93 -11.95 -33.63
CA LEU A 197 32.90 -12.05 -35.09
C LEU A 197 32.32 -13.39 -35.59
N GLY A 198 31.63 -14.13 -34.72
CA GLY A 198 30.99 -15.41 -35.03
C GLY A 198 29.83 -15.72 -34.08
N GLY A 199 28.93 -16.64 -34.48
CA GLY A 199 27.73 -17.01 -33.72
C GLY A 199 28.00 -17.71 -32.37
N ARG A 200 26.95 -18.28 -31.77
CA ARG A 200 26.89 -18.86 -30.41
C ARG A 200 27.99 -19.89 -30.05
N TYR A 201 28.76 -20.39 -31.02
CA TYR A 201 29.82 -21.38 -30.85
C TYR A 201 31.01 -20.90 -29.99
N ILE A 202 31.15 -19.59 -29.82
CA ILE A 202 32.24 -18.98 -29.04
C ILE A 202 32.03 -19.15 -27.52
N GLU A 203 30.77 -19.23 -27.06
CA GLU A 203 30.43 -19.34 -25.63
C GLU A 203 30.71 -20.73 -25.04
N SER A 204 30.87 -21.78 -25.86
CA SER A 204 31.07 -23.16 -25.38
C SER A 204 32.53 -23.54 -25.11
N HIS A 205 33.51 -22.82 -25.68
CA HIS A 205 34.93 -23.24 -25.67
C HIS A 205 35.77 -22.63 -24.54
N ASP A 206 35.41 -21.47 -24.00
CA ASP A 206 36.20 -20.80 -22.97
C ASP A 206 35.34 -20.24 -21.83
N LYS A 207 35.28 -20.99 -20.73
CA LYS A 207 34.41 -20.68 -19.58
C LYS A 207 34.85 -19.41 -18.83
N LYS A 208 36.12 -18.99 -18.95
CA LYS A 208 36.70 -17.96 -18.07
C LYS A 208 36.11 -16.56 -18.29
N TRP A 209 35.80 -16.20 -19.53
CA TRP A 209 35.17 -14.91 -19.86
C TRP A 209 33.64 -15.03 -20.00
N VAL A 210 33.14 -16.23 -20.31
CA VAL A 210 31.71 -16.51 -20.48
C VAL A 210 30.94 -16.27 -19.19
N ASP A 211 31.48 -16.65 -18.03
CA ASP A 211 30.83 -16.40 -16.74
C ASP A 211 30.66 -14.89 -16.49
N ILE A 212 31.70 -14.10 -16.75
CA ILE A 212 31.67 -12.63 -16.58
C ILE A 212 30.67 -12.01 -17.56
N TYR A 213 30.71 -12.43 -18.82
CA TYR A 213 29.80 -11.96 -19.84
C TYR A 213 28.33 -12.30 -19.53
N SER A 214 28.07 -13.50 -19.00
CA SER A 214 26.74 -13.94 -18.60
C SER A 214 26.15 -13.04 -17.49
N LYS A 215 26.97 -12.61 -16.52
CA LYS A 215 26.56 -11.66 -15.48
C LYS A 215 26.20 -10.29 -16.06
N ILE A 216 26.98 -9.78 -17.03
CA ILE A 216 26.73 -8.47 -17.65
C ILE A 216 25.44 -8.47 -18.49
N VAL A 217 25.17 -9.56 -19.21
CA VAL A 217 24.01 -9.71 -20.12
C VAL A 217 22.75 -10.16 -19.39
N SER A 218 22.87 -10.65 -18.16
CA SER A 218 21.74 -11.17 -17.40
C SER A 218 20.61 -10.14 -17.26
N PRO A 219 19.34 -10.54 -17.44
CA PRO A 219 18.20 -9.66 -17.19
C PRO A 219 18.05 -9.30 -15.70
N ASN A 220 18.64 -10.08 -14.79
CA ASN A 220 18.60 -9.82 -13.36
C ASN A 220 19.83 -9.03 -12.92
N THR A 221 19.63 -7.79 -12.46
CA THR A 221 20.72 -6.94 -11.95
C THR A 221 21.39 -7.48 -10.69
N ALA A 222 20.73 -8.40 -9.96
CA ALA A 222 21.30 -9.03 -8.78
C ALA A 222 22.52 -9.89 -9.11
N HIS A 223 22.53 -10.51 -10.31
CA HIS A 223 23.63 -11.37 -10.75
C HIS A 223 24.94 -10.61 -10.99
N LEU A 224 24.90 -9.28 -11.16
CA LEU A 224 26.11 -8.45 -11.24
C LEU A 224 26.90 -8.43 -9.92
N PHE A 225 26.22 -8.73 -8.81
CA PHE A 225 26.77 -8.73 -7.46
C PHE A 225 26.82 -10.14 -6.86
N ASP A 226 26.64 -11.18 -7.69
CA ASP A 226 26.57 -12.57 -7.25
C ASP A 226 25.43 -12.86 -6.23
N LEU A 227 24.34 -12.11 -6.36
CA LEU A 227 23.13 -12.25 -5.54
C LEU A 227 22.05 -13.03 -6.30
N GLN A 228 21.29 -13.85 -5.57
CA GLN A 228 20.25 -14.70 -6.15
C GLN A 228 18.95 -13.93 -6.41
N THR A 229 18.58 -12.98 -5.54
CA THR A 229 17.30 -12.29 -5.61
C THR A 229 17.42 -10.76 -5.69
N GLY A 230 16.36 -10.11 -6.17
CA GLY A 230 16.27 -8.66 -6.17
C GLY A 230 16.16 -8.05 -4.77
N ASP A 231 15.67 -8.83 -3.80
CA ASP A 231 15.56 -8.41 -2.39
C ASP A 231 16.94 -8.37 -1.72
N ASP A 232 17.81 -9.33 -2.04
CA ASP A 232 19.21 -9.30 -1.59
C ASP A 232 19.93 -8.05 -2.12
N LEU A 233 19.68 -7.69 -3.39
CA LEU A 233 20.24 -6.48 -3.99
C LEU A 233 19.72 -5.22 -3.30
N PHE A 234 18.45 -5.20 -2.89
CA PHE A 234 17.89 -4.08 -2.14
C PHE A 234 18.60 -3.91 -0.79
N ASN A 235 18.78 -5.00 -0.04
CA ASN A 235 19.49 -4.98 1.24
C ASN A 235 20.96 -4.55 1.07
N TYR A 236 21.64 -5.06 0.05
CA TYR A 236 23.01 -4.69 -0.27
C TYR A 236 23.17 -3.18 -0.58
N ILE A 237 22.24 -2.59 -1.34
CA ILE A 237 22.25 -1.16 -1.66
C ILE A 237 21.99 -0.30 -0.41
N LEU A 238 21.20 -0.80 0.54
CA LEU A 238 20.96 -0.11 1.80
C LEU A 238 22.15 -0.16 2.76
N SER A 239 22.97 -1.22 2.71
CA SER A 239 24.14 -1.37 3.60
C SER A 239 25.40 -0.63 3.15
N GLN A 240 25.50 -0.32 1.86
CA GLN A 240 26.53 0.58 1.29
C GLN A 240 26.23 2.04 1.63
#